data_AF-A0A0F9CAB4-F1
#
_entry.id   AF-A0A0F9CAB4-F1
#
_cell.length_a   1.000
_cell.length_b   1.000
_cell.length_c   1.000
_cell.angle_alpha   90.00
_cell.angle_beta   90.00
_cell.angle_gamma   90.00
#
_symmetry.space_group_name_H-M   'P 1'
#
loop_
_entity.id
_entity.type
_entity.pdbx_description
1 polymer ?
#
loop_
_entity_poly.entity_id
_entity_poly.type
_entity_poly.pdbx_seq_one_letter_code
_entity_poly.pdbx_strand_id
1 'polypeptide(L)' 'NYHTEHHMYAAVPFYNLRKLHKTIAFDTPELLKGFLTGIKRIMAIKKQQKQDPDYCFMPAFPSSASPPRVTAGN' A
#
# COMPACT_ATOMS: atom_id res chain seq x y z
N ASN A 1 -1.08 -3.96 9.22
CA ASN A 1 -2.22 -3.17 8.69
C ASN A 1 -3.53 -3.79 9.18
N TYR A 2 -3.78 -3.86 10.49
CA TYR A 2 -4.88 -4.67 11.03
C TYR A 2 -6.27 -4.28 10.51
N HIS A 3 -6.50 -3.01 10.22
CA HIS A 3 -7.76 -2.56 9.63
C HIS A 3 -7.98 -3.14 8.22
N THR A 4 -6.99 -3.02 7.33
CA THR A 4 -7.04 -3.62 5.98
C THR A 4 -7.16 -5.14 6.06
N GLU A 5 -6.38 -5.77 6.92
CA GLU A 5 -6.39 -7.23 7.09
C GLU A 5 -7.73 -7.73 7.61
N HIS A 6 -8.36 -6.99 8.53
CA HIS A 6 -9.72 -7.27 8.98
C HIS A 6 -10.73 -7.15 7.84
N HIS A 7 -10.63 -6.14 6.97
CA HIS A 7 -11.53 -6.04 5.82
C HIS A 7 -11.28 -7.07 4.73
N MET A 8 -10.05 -7.60 4.59
CA MET A 8 -9.75 -8.72 3.70
C MET A 8 -10.24 -10.06 4.25
N TYR A 9 -10.13 -10.26 5.57
CA TYR A 9 -10.46 -11.51 6.27
C TYR A 9 -11.45 -11.25 7.41
N ALA A 10 -12.64 -10.73 7.08
CA ALA A 10 -13.61 -10.25 8.07
C ALA A 10 -14.09 -11.30 9.08
N ALA A 11 -14.04 -12.59 8.70
CA ALA A 11 -14.38 -13.71 9.59
C ALA A 11 -13.31 -13.96 10.67
N VAL A 12 -12.11 -13.39 10.56
CA VAL A 12 -11.04 -13.55 11.55
C VAL A 12 -11.29 -12.58 12.72
N PRO A 13 -11.44 -13.07 13.95
CA PRO A 13 -11.70 -12.20 15.10
C PRO A 13 -10.49 -11.32 15.43
N PHE A 14 -10.74 -10.13 15.99
CA PHE A 14 -9.72 -9.11 16.26
C PHE A 14 -8.49 -9.64 17.03
N TYR A 15 -8.71 -10.49 18.04
CA TYR A 15 -7.62 -11.06 18.85
C TYR A 15 -6.69 -12.00 18.05
N ASN A 16 -7.15 -12.51 16.90
CA ASN A 16 -6.35 -13.35 16.00
C ASN A 16 -5.66 -12.57 14.88
N LEU A 17 -5.89 -11.25 14.73
CA LEU A 17 -5.29 -10.46 13.66
C LEU A 17 -3.77 -10.45 13.70
N ARG A 18 -3.15 -10.50 14.88
CA ARG A 18 -1.68 -10.63 14.99
C ARG A 18 -1.16 -11.93 14.37
N LYS A 19 -1.89 -13.04 14.53
CA LYS A 19 -1.54 -14.33 13.93
C LYS A 19 -1.71 -14.25 12.41
N LEU A 20 -2.85 -13.73 11.96
CA LEU A 20 -3.12 -13.49 10.54
C LEU A 20 -2.02 -12.64 9.89
N HIS A 21 -1.67 -11.50 10.49
CA HIS A 21 -0.64 -10.59 9.99
C HIS A 21 0.68 -11.31 9.71
N LYS A 22 1.12 -12.18 10.63
CA LYS A 22 2.34 -12.97 10.45
C LYS A 22 2.19 -13.99 9.31
N THR A 23 1.03 -14.63 9.21
CA THR A 23 0.77 -15.62 8.16
C THR A 23 0.80 -15.02 6.77
N ILE A 24 0.25 -13.81 6.58
CA ILE A 24 0.15 -13.18 5.25
C ILE A 24 1.22 -12.13 4.99
N ALA A 25 2.21 -11.99 5.89
CA ALA A 25 3.19 -10.91 5.82
C ALA A 25 3.91 -10.84 4.47
N PHE A 26 4.18 -11.99 3.85
CA PHE A 26 4.85 -12.11 2.55
C PHE A 26 4.01 -11.58 1.38
N ASP A 27 2.69 -11.56 1.52
CA ASP A 27 1.73 -11.09 0.51
C ASP A 27 1.29 -9.64 0.75
N THR A 28 1.82 -8.98 1.79
CA THR A 28 1.45 -7.60 2.14
C THR A 28 2.61 -6.63 1.89
N PRO A 29 2.33 -5.41 1.40
CA PRO A 29 3.38 -4.41 1.25
C PRO A 29 3.95 -4.02 2.62
N GLU A 30 5.22 -3.62 2.64
CA GLU A 30 5.87 -3.15 3.86
C GLU A 30 5.11 -1.95 4.45
N LEU A 31 4.89 -1.99 5.77
CA LEU A 31 4.19 -0.94 6.49
C LEU A 31 5.07 0.31 6.61
N LEU A 32 4.47 1.47 6.33
CA LEU A 32 5.08 2.74 6.69
C LEU A 32 5.14 2.86 8.22
N LYS A 33 6.34 3.13 8.74
CA LYS A 33 6.59 3.25 10.17
C LYS A 33 6.21 4.64 10.65
N GLY A 34 5.04 4.75 11.28
CA GLY A 34 4.57 5.94 11.97
C GLY A 34 3.80 6.93 11.11
N PHE A 35 2.93 7.69 11.77
CA PHE A 35 2.04 8.68 11.16
C PHE A 35 2.79 9.76 10.36
N LEU A 36 3.84 10.33 10.96
CA LEU A 36 4.62 11.41 10.33
C LEU A 36 5.32 10.96 9.03
N THR A 37 5.77 9.71 8.96
CA THR A 37 6.35 9.12 7.75
C THR A 37 5.31 9.04 6.62
N GLY A 38 4.09 8.63 6.96
CA GLY A 38 2.96 8.62 6.03
C GLY A 38 2.65 10.02 5.49
N ILE A 39 2.55 11.01 6.37
CA ILE A 39 2.30 12.41 5.99
C ILE A 39 3.41 12.95 5.09
N LYS A 40 4.68 12.72 5.43
CA LYS A 40 5.83 13.13 4.60
C LYS A 40 5.78 12.53 3.20
N ARG A 41 5.45 11.23 3.08
CA ARG A 41 5.31 10.55 1.78
C ARG A 41 4.19 11.14 0.95
N ILE A 42 3.02 11.40 1.55
CA ILE A 42 1.89 12.04 0.87
C ILE A 42 2.28 13.42 0.35
N MET A 43 2.94 14.25 1.17
CA MET A 43 3.39 15.59 0.75
C MET A 43 4.38 15.53 -0.41
N ALA A 44 5.32 14.58 -0.39
CA ALA A 44 6.29 14.39 -1.46
C ALA A 44 5.61 13.99 -2.79
N ILE A 45 4.69 13.02 -2.75
CA ILE A 45 3.92 12.58 -3.92
C ILE A 45 3.12 13.76 -4.49
N LYS A 46 2.40 14.51 -3.64
CA LYS A 46 1.62 15.67 -4.08
C LYS A 46 2.48 16.76 -4.71
N LYS A 47 3.70 16.98 -4.19
CA LYS A 47 4.64 17.95 -4.79
C LYS A 47 5.04 17.54 -6.20
N GLN A 48 5.27 16.24 -6.43
CA GLN A 48 5.63 15.71 -7.74
C GLN A 48 4.43 15.78 -8.72
N GLN A 49 3.24 15.39 -8.27
CA GLN A 49 2.00 15.51 -9.07
C GLN A 49 1.67 16.94 -9.48
N LYS A 50 2.08 17.94 -8.69
CA LYS A 50 1.91 19.36 -9.05
C LYS A 50 2.82 19.77 -10.21
N GLN A 51 3.99 19.14 -10.35
CA GLN A 51 4.96 19.43 -11.40
C GLN A 51 4.66 18.63 -12.68
N ASP A 52 4.16 17.40 -12.50
CA ASP A 52 3.84 16.46 -13.55
C ASP A 52 2.44 15.87 -13.26
N PRO A 53 1.38 16.37 -13.93
CA PRO A 53 0.01 15.87 -13.75
C PRO A 53 -0.16 14.39 -14.11
N ASP A 54 0.70 13.84 -14.98
CA ASP A 54 0.64 12.44 -15.42
C ASP A 54 1.38 11.51 -14.45
N TYR A 55 2.12 12.07 -13.48
CA TYR A 55 2.83 11.28 -12.48
C TYR A 55 1.86 10.50 -11.57
N CYS A 56 1.99 9.18 -11.60
CA CYS A 56 1.33 8.26 -10.69
C CYS A 56 2.36 7.54 -9.81
N PHE A 57 2.18 7.61 -8.48
CA PHE A 57 3.03 6.87 -7.56
C PHE A 57 2.83 5.36 -7.74
N MET A 58 3.89 4.66 -8.17
CA MET A 58 3.90 3.20 -8.30
C MET A 58 4.60 2.57 -7.09
N PRO A 59 3.93 1.71 -6.29
CA PRO A 59 4.60 0.95 -5.24
C PRO A 59 5.55 -0.09 -5.83
N ALA A 60 6.50 -0.55 -5.03
CA ALA A 60 7.35 -1.68 -5.41
C ALA A 60 6.49 -2.95 -5.50
N PHE A 61 6.64 -3.67 -6.61
CA PHE A 61 6.01 -4.97 -6.83
C PHE A 61 7.08 -6.07 -6.87
N PRO A 62 6.72 -7.32 -6.53
CA PRO A 62 7.62 -8.44 -6.79
C PRO A 62 7.88 -8.59 -8.30
N SER A 63 9.01 -9.17 -8.67
CA SER A 63 9.39 -9.39 -10.08
C SER A 63 8.42 -10.29 -10.85
N SER A 64 7.62 -11.09 -10.14
CA SER A 64 6.57 -11.94 -10.71
C SER A 64 5.25 -11.21 -10.99
N ALA A 65 5.11 -9.94 -10.58
CA ALA A 65 3.87 -9.21 -10.78
C ALA A 65 3.64 -8.90 -12.26
N SER A 66 2.39 -9.03 -12.71
CA SER A 66 1.98 -8.54 -14.03
C SER A 66 2.17 -7.02 -14.09
N PRO A 67 2.53 -6.47 -15.26
CA PRO A 67 2.72 -5.04 -15.41
C PRO A 67 1.41 -4.30 -15.05
N PRO A 68 1.50 -3.19 -14.31
CA PRO A 68 0.33 -2.39 -13.98
C PRO A 68 -0.32 -1.86 -15.27
N ARG A 69 -1.66 -1.87 -15.32
CA ARG A 69 -2.40 -1.24 -16.41
C ARG A 69 -2.30 0.27 -16.25
N VAL A 70 -1.26 0.84 -16.84
CA VAL A 70 -1.14 2.29 -16.98
C VAL A 70 -1.96 2.65 -18.21
N THR A 71 -3.21 3.06 -18.03
CA THR A 71 -3.90 3.77 -19.11
C THR A 71 -3.19 5.11 -19.25
N ALA A 72 -2.36 5.25 -20.28
CA ALA A 72 -1.96 6.57 -20.74
C ALA A 72 -3.25 7.33 -21.04
N GLY A 73 -3.53 8.39 -20.28
CA GLY A 73 -4.62 9.29 -20.61
C GLY A 73 -4.35 9.94 -21.96
N ASN A 74 -5.40 10.16 -22.74
CA ASN A 74 -5.39 10.99 -23.94
C ASN A 74 -4.84 12.40 -23.67
#